data_AF-A0A317JW05-F1
#
_entry.id   AF-A0A317JW05-F1
#
_cell.length_a   1.000
_cell.length_b   1.000
_cell.length_c   1.000
_cell.angle_alpha   90.00
_cell.angle_beta   90.00
_cell.angle_gamma   90.00
#
_symmetry.space_group_name_H-M   'P 1'
#
loop_
_entity.id
_entity.type
_entity.pdbx_description
1 polymer ?
#
loop_
_entity_poly.entity_id
_entity_poly.type
_entity_poly.pdbx_seq_one_letter_code
_entity_poly.pdbx_strand_id
1 'polypeptide(L)'
;MRNVLNLFRPGKRPDRPPNGGLYRSESCRPLTAGQIRDRQFRNVRRGLDPAEVHAFLHRVAGELADTRRELARTSEENVRIKRALRTWQSRLAPGAYR
;
A
#
# COMPACT_ATOMS: atom_id res chain seq x y z
N MET A 1 -53.85 -28.58 4.29
CA MET A 1 -53.02 -27.35 4.29
C MET A 1 -51.63 -27.68 4.82
N ARG A 2 -50.59 -27.60 3.99
CA ARG A 2 -49.19 -27.29 4.36
C ARG A 2 -48.37 -27.25 3.06
N ASN A 3 -47.97 -26.05 2.70
CA ASN A 3 -47.29 -25.73 1.45
C ASN A 3 -45.81 -26.14 1.58
N VAL A 4 -45.32 -27.04 0.72
CA VAL A 4 -43.93 -27.57 0.73
C VAL A 4 -42.98 -26.78 -0.19
N LEU A 5 -43.36 -25.58 -0.58
CA LEU A 5 -42.53 -24.70 -1.40
C LEU A 5 -41.57 -23.91 -0.51
N ASN A 6 -40.40 -24.47 -0.19
CA ASN A 6 -39.24 -23.66 0.26
C ASN A 6 -37.89 -24.39 0.25
N LEU A 7 -37.64 -25.30 -0.71
CA LEU A 7 -36.37 -26.04 -0.79
C LEU A 7 -35.35 -25.48 -1.80
N PHE A 8 -35.60 -24.31 -2.38
CA PHE A 8 -34.63 -23.67 -3.28
C PHE A 8 -34.45 -22.20 -2.93
N ARG A 9 -33.78 -21.94 -1.79
CA ARG A 9 -33.15 -20.64 -1.56
C ARG A 9 -31.73 -20.73 -2.11
N PRO A 10 -31.41 -20.17 -3.30
CA PRO A 10 -30.02 -20.06 -3.70
C PRO A 10 -29.32 -19.16 -2.68
N GLY A 11 -28.41 -19.74 -1.91
CA GLY A 11 -27.54 -19.00 -1.01
C GLY A 11 -26.74 -18.02 -1.85
N LYS A 12 -27.07 -16.73 -1.74
CA LYS A 12 -26.36 -15.63 -2.39
C LYS A 12 -24.93 -15.60 -1.84
N ARG A 13 -24.00 -16.31 -2.49
CA ARG A 13 -22.57 -16.11 -2.26
C ARG A 13 -22.26 -14.68 -2.69
N PRO A 14 -21.56 -13.87 -1.90
CA PRO A 14 -21.07 -12.60 -2.40
C PRO A 14 -19.98 -12.92 -3.42
N ASP A 15 -20.34 -12.88 -4.70
CA ASP A 15 -19.43 -12.87 -5.84
C ASP A 15 -18.73 -11.50 -5.92
N ARG A 16 -18.13 -11.09 -4.79
CA ARG A 16 -17.27 -9.93 -4.78
C ARG A 16 -15.88 -10.47 -5.07
N PRO A 17 -15.23 -10.08 -6.18
CA PRO A 17 -13.83 -10.40 -6.36
C PRO A 17 -13.09 -9.92 -5.10
N PRO A 18 -12.08 -10.66 -4.60
CA PRO A 18 -11.35 -10.25 -3.40
C PRO A 18 -10.73 -8.85 -3.53
N ASN A 19 -10.56 -8.39 -4.77
CA ASN A 19 -10.01 -7.09 -5.14
C ASN A 19 -11.08 -6.09 -5.64
N GLY A 20 -12.36 -6.47 -5.61
CA GLY A 20 -13.52 -5.74 -6.17
C GLY A 20 -14.03 -4.59 -5.30
N GLY A 21 -13.13 -3.90 -4.61
CA GLY A 21 -13.49 -2.81 -3.73
C GLY A 21 -12.27 -1.99 -3.36
N LEU A 22 -12.13 -0.83 -4.02
CA LEU A 22 -11.40 0.32 -3.51
C LEU A 22 -9.89 0.12 -3.34
N TYR A 23 -9.16 -0.22 -4.41
CA TYR A 23 -7.81 0.35 -4.53
C TYR A 23 -7.97 1.83 -4.90
N ARG A 24 -8.30 2.65 -3.90
CA ARG A 24 -8.22 4.10 -3.98
C ARG A 24 -7.02 4.47 -3.12
N SER A 25 -5.95 4.89 -3.79
CA SER A 25 -4.62 5.14 -3.23
C SER A 25 -4.65 6.06 -2.00
N GLU A 26 -5.67 6.90 -1.89
CA GLU A 26 -5.87 7.87 -0.81
C GLU A 26 -6.57 7.29 0.43
N SER A 27 -7.39 6.24 0.29
CA SER A 27 -8.14 5.63 1.40
C SER A 27 -7.48 4.39 1.98
N CYS A 28 -6.52 3.79 1.28
CA CYS A 28 -5.74 2.67 1.80
C CYS A 28 -4.53 3.21 2.58
N ARG A 29 -4.43 2.84 3.85
CA ARG A 29 -3.18 3.04 4.60
C ARG A 29 -2.04 2.37 3.82
N PRO A 30 -0.88 3.04 3.64
CA PRO A 30 0.23 2.46 2.91
C PRO A 30 0.67 1.13 3.52
N LEU A 31 0.74 0.07 2.72
CA LEU A 31 1.21 -1.25 3.18
C LEU A 31 2.67 -1.17 3.61
N THR A 32 3.02 -1.60 4.82
CA THR A 32 4.42 -1.67 5.26
C THR A 32 5.10 -2.94 4.75
N ALA A 33 6.42 -2.93 4.64
CA ALA A 33 7.17 -4.13 4.24
C ALA A 33 6.93 -5.31 5.21
N GLY A 34 6.83 -5.04 6.52
CA GLY A 34 6.48 -6.06 7.52
C GLY A 34 5.09 -6.64 7.27
N GLN A 35 4.08 -5.80 7.02
CA GLN A 35 2.73 -6.26 6.70
C GLN A 35 2.66 -7.16 5.45
N ILE A 36 3.56 -6.95 4.48
CA ILE A 36 3.66 -7.80 3.29
C ILE A 36 4.32 -9.14 3.63
N ARG A 37 5.42 -9.14 4.39
CA ARG A 37 6.11 -10.39 4.80
C ARG A 37 5.22 -11.29 5.65
N ASP A 38 4.47 -10.68 6.57
CA ASP A 38 3.68 -11.42 7.56
C ASP A 38 2.26 -11.72 7.06
N ARG A 39 1.95 -11.39 5.80
CA ARG A 39 0.62 -11.60 5.23
C ARG A 39 0.31 -13.10 5.13
N GLN A 40 -0.72 -13.53 5.82
CA GLN A 40 -1.26 -14.88 5.73
C GLN A 40 -2.44 -14.92 4.74
N PHE A 41 -2.42 -15.91 3.85
CA PHE A 41 -3.54 -16.19 2.94
C PHE A 41 -4.23 -17.49 3.34
N ARG A 42 -5.51 -17.61 3.00
CA ARG A 42 -6.25 -18.86 3.18
C ARG A 42 -5.87 -19.83 2.08
N ASN A 43 -5.60 -21.08 2.44
CA ASN A 43 -5.41 -22.16 1.48
C ASN A 43 -6.75 -22.54 0.83
N VAL A 44 -6.77 -22.67 -0.49
CA VAL A 44 -7.96 -23.02 -1.28
C VAL A 44 -7.65 -24.14 -2.26
N ARG A 45 -8.68 -24.93 -2.61
CA ARG A 45 -8.55 -26.02 -3.59
C ARG A 45 -8.16 -25.44 -4.96
N ARG A 46 -7.03 -25.89 -5.51
CA ARG A 46 -6.38 -25.35 -6.74
C ARG A 46 -5.81 -23.92 -6.57
N GLY A 47 -5.26 -23.60 -5.39
CA GLY A 47 -4.50 -22.37 -5.15
C GLY A 47 -3.03 -22.46 -5.60
N LEU A 48 -2.32 -21.33 -5.54
CA LEU A 48 -0.87 -21.25 -5.72
C LEU A 48 -0.14 -21.95 -4.57
N ASP A 49 1.11 -22.38 -4.82
CA ASP A 49 1.97 -22.91 -3.77
C ASP A 49 2.24 -21.83 -2.70
N PRO A 50 1.87 -22.05 -1.43
CA PRO A 50 2.13 -21.10 -0.36
C PRO A 50 3.61 -20.70 -0.24
N ALA A 51 4.54 -21.64 -0.47
CA ALA A 51 5.97 -21.36 -0.34
C ALA A 51 6.44 -20.38 -1.41
N GLU A 52 6.00 -20.57 -2.66
CA GLU A 52 6.30 -19.67 -3.77
C GLU A 52 5.72 -18.27 -3.53
N VAL A 53 4.48 -18.20 -3.05
CA VAL A 53 3.82 -16.92 -2.70
C VAL A 53 4.61 -16.20 -1.60
N HIS A 54 5.02 -16.89 -0.53
CA HIS A 54 5.79 -16.27 0.54
C HIS A 54 7.17 -15.80 0.08
N ALA A 55 7.86 -16.58 -0.76
CA ALA A 55 9.14 -16.17 -1.34
C ALA A 55 9.01 -14.91 -2.20
N PHE A 56 7.97 -14.85 -3.05
CA PHE A 56 7.68 -13.68 -3.86
C PHE A 56 7.35 -12.45 -3.00
N LEU A 57 6.48 -12.59 -2.00
CA LEU A 57 6.14 -11.50 -1.08
C LEU A 57 7.36 -11.00 -0.30
N HIS A 58 8.28 -11.87 0.09
CA HIS A 58 9.50 -11.46 0.77
C HIS A 58 10.37 -10.56 -0.12
N ARG A 59 10.51 -10.90 -1.41
CA ARG A 59 11.21 -10.06 -2.39
C ARG A 59 10.51 -8.71 -2.57
N VAL A 60 9.20 -8.72 -2.81
CA VAL A 60 8.39 -7.48 -2.96
C VAL A 60 8.51 -6.59 -1.73
N ALA A 61 8.47 -7.17 -0.53
CA ALA A 61 8.65 -6.41 0.70
C ALA A 61 10.05 -5.80 0.83
N GLY A 62 11.09 -6.49 0.35
CA GLY A 62 12.46 -5.97 0.24
C GLY A 62 12.52 -4.75 -0.67
N GLU A 63 12.08 -4.91 -1.92
CA GLU A 63 12.08 -3.83 -2.91
C GLU A 63 11.26 -2.61 -2.46
N LEU A 64 10.11 -2.83 -1.82
CA LEU A 64 9.31 -1.75 -1.25
C LEU A 64 10.03 -1.02 -0.11
N ALA A 65 10.76 -1.74 0.74
CA ALA A 65 11.54 -1.15 1.83
C ALA A 65 12.67 -0.29 1.26
N ASP A 66 13.38 -0.79 0.25
CA ASP A 66 14.49 -0.08 -0.38
C ASP A 66 14.01 1.18 -1.11
N THR A 67 12.92 1.06 -1.87
CA THR A 67 12.31 2.21 -2.55
C THR A 67 11.89 3.30 -1.56
N ARG A 68 11.29 2.92 -0.42
CA ARG A 68 10.91 3.90 0.61
C ARG A 68 12.10 4.54 1.30
N ARG A 69 13.18 3.79 1.53
CA ARG A 69 14.44 4.33 2.06
C ARG A 69 15.03 5.35 1.10
N GLU A 70 15.05 5.05 -0.19
CA GLU A 70 15.55 5.99 -1.20
C GLU A 70 14.69 7.26 -1.28
N LEU A 71 13.36 7.12 -1.24
CA LEU A 71 12.46 8.26 -1.18
C LEU A 71 12.69 9.11 0.07
N ALA A 72 12.90 8.50 1.23
CA ALA A 72 13.22 9.22 2.46
C ALA A 72 14.53 9.99 2.34
N ARG A 73 15.61 9.35 1.85
CA ARG A 73 16.89 10.00 1.59
C ARG A 73 16.77 11.19 0.64
N THR A 74 16.09 10.99 -0.49
CA THR A 74 15.87 12.05 -1.48
C THR A 74 15.03 13.19 -0.91
N SER A 75 14.03 12.90 -0.08
CA SER A 75 13.23 13.92 0.59
C SER A 75 14.04 14.73 1.60
N GLU A 76 14.86 14.06 2.41
CA GLU A 76 15.76 14.71 3.37
C GLU A 76 16.75 15.64 2.67
N GLU A 77 17.35 15.18 1.57
CA GLU A 77 18.27 16.00 0.79
C GLU A 77 17.58 17.20 0.16
N ASN A 78 16.38 17.02 -0.40
CA ASN A 78 15.54 18.11 -0.88
C ASN A 78 15.23 19.15 0.22
N VAL A 79 14.95 18.69 1.44
CA VAL A 79 14.71 19.59 2.59
C VAL A 79 15.98 20.37 2.93
N ARG A 80 17.16 19.73 2.93
CA ARG A 80 18.44 20.41 3.17
C ARG A 80 18.74 21.47 2.12
N ILE A 81 18.61 21.13 0.84
CA ILE A 81 18.81 22.07 -0.28
C ILE A 81 17.84 23.25 -0.16
N LYS A 82 16.55 22.99 0.06
CA LYS A 82 15.54 24.06 0.23
C LYS A 82 15.83 24.97 1.42
N ARG A 83 16.33 24.41 2.53
CA ARG A 83 16.75 25.20 3.70
C ARG A 83 17.96 26.07 3.38
N ALA A 84 19.00 25.52 2.76
CA ALA A 84 20.19 26.26 2.37
C ALA A 84 19.83 27.42 1.42
N LEU A 85 18.98 27.14 0.42
CA LEU A 85 18.50 28.15 -0.52
C LEU A 85 17.72 29.26 0.20
N ARG A 86 16.82 28.90 1.12
CA ARG A 86 16.06 29.88 1.91
C ARG A 86 16.98 30.76 2.75
N THR A 87 17.95 30.17 3.45
CA THR A 87 18.94 30.91 4.24
C THR A 87 19.77 31.86 3.38
N TRP A 88 20.21 31.41 2.20
CA TRP A 88 20.93 32.24 1.24
C TRP A 88 20.05 33.40 0.74
N GLN A 89 18.81 33.14 0.34
CA GLN A 89 17.85 34.17 -0.07
C GLN A 89 17.61 35.20 1.04
N SER A 90 17.43 34.76 2.29
CA SER A 90 17.24 35.68 3.42
C SER A 90 18.46 36.57 3.69
N ARG A 91 19.68 36.06 3.44
CA ARG A 91 20.93 36.85 3.57
C ARG A 91 21.13 37.84 2.42
N LEU A 92 20.59 37.55 1.24
CA LEU A 92 20.63 38.44 0.07
C LEU A 92 19.42 39.37 -0.04
N ALA A 93 18.45 39.26 0.88
CA ALA A 93 17.32 40.16 0.99
C ALA A 93 17.44 41.23 2.11
N PRO A 94 18.59 41.87 2.41
CA PRO A 94 18.57 43.11 3.17
C PRO A 94 18.21 44.24 2.20
N GLY A 95 16.91 44.57 2.08
CA GLY A 95 16.49 45.84 1.47
C GLY A 95 15.89 45.82 0.06
N ALA A 96 15.24 44.75 -0.38
CA ALA A 96 14.10 44.95 -1.29
C ALA A 96 12.97 45.45 -0.38
N TYR A 97 12.71 46.73 -0.15
CA TYR A 97 12.60 47.88 -1.06
C TYR A 97 12.76 49.15 -0.20
N ARG A 98 13.66 50.06 -0.59
CA ARG A 98 13.59 51.48 -0.21
C ARG A 98 13.83 52.31 -1.46
#